data_AF-A0A970JY22-F1
#
_entry.id   AF-A0A970JY22-F1
#
_cell.length_a   1.000
_cell.length_b   1.000
_cell.length_c   1.000
_cell.angle_alpha   90.00
_cell.angle_beta   90.00
_cell.angle_gamma   90.00
#
_symmetry.space_group_name_H-M   'P 1'
#
loop_
_entity.id
_entity.type
_entity.pdbx_description
1 polymer ?
#
loop_
_entity_poly.entity_id
_entity_poly.type
_entity_poly.pdbx_seq_one_letter_code
_entity_poly.pdbx_strand_id
1 'polypeptide(L)'
;KEELSKIADFKDLPDERKELQDALYFRKVSCIIRVPEGFTENFLKGEHVELEKTSVPDSASNVYIDLSIDKYLNTAKLYLELYGNIGEEKLVEYLKSDLANSSPVVLKTVNPNNRSTGINYYFNYLAYTLFAILLLGMSSIMLSFNQKDLKMRNSCSPLSPFKMKIQLITANLLFAVFAWVISVFFCVVINFKEAFNLNTVYLILNSFVFTICGMSLSFLIGNLINNRDALPSVSNVVTLGLSFISGVFVPQNLLGENVLKAASFMPTYWYVKANNLIAELERFGIGQLKPIFNMMLIQLAFALAFFAVALVVIKQKSYE
;
A
#
# COMPACT_ATOMS: atom_id res chain seq x y z
N LYS A 1 -24.40 27.66 18.01
CA LYS A 1 -24.99 27.81 16.64
C LYS A 1 -24.05 28.55 15.70
N GLU A 2 -23.56 29.75 16.05
CA GLU A 2 -22.63 30.53 15.21
C GLU A 2 -21.39 29.73 14.78
N GLU A 3 -20.73 29.04 15.71
CA GLU A 3 -19.52 28.27 15.37
C GLU A 3 -19.79 27.14 14.37
N LEU A 4 -20.88 26.39 14.57
CA LEU A 4 -21.27 25.31 13.68
C LEU A 4 -21.71 25.81 12.30
N SER A 5 -22.21 27.05 12.19
CA SER A 5 -22.61 27.63 10.89
C SER A 5 -21.43 27.89 9.95
N LYS A 6 -20.19 27.84 10.45
CA LYS A 6 -18.98 27.91 9.63
C LYS A 6 -18.76 26.64 8.79
N ILE A 7 -19.35 25.50 9.18
CA ILE A 7 -19.10 24.19 8.57
C ILE A 7 -20.37 23.42 8.17
N ALA A 8 -21.55 23.89 8.59
CA ALA A 8 -22.82 23.20 8.36
C ALA A 8 -23.95 24.19 8.10
N ASP A 9 -24.85 23.79 7.19
CA ASP A 9 -26.09 24.50 6.92
C ASP A 9 -27.18 24.05 7.89
N PHE A 10 -27.91 25.01 8.46
CA PHE A 10 -29.02 24.74 9.37
C PHE A 10 -30.35 24.71 8.61
N LYS A 11 -31.22 23.79 9.03
CA LYS A 11 -32.57 23.68 8.49
C LYS A 11 -33.57 23.67 9.64
N ASP A 12 -34.56 24.54 9.56
CA ASP A 12 -35.66 24.55 10.51
C ASP A 12 -36.57 23.37 10.25
N LEU A 13 -36.85 22.62 11.31
CA LEU A 13 -37.71 21.44 11.31
C LEU A 13 -38.66 21.53 12.51
N PRO A 14 -39.93 21.10 12.38
CA PRO A 14 -40.82 20.92 13.51
C PRO A 14 -40.24 19.93 14.53
N ASP A 15 -40.42 20.21 15.83
CA ASP A 15 -39.98 19.32 16.91
C ASP A 15 -40.95 18.14 17.10
N GLU A 16 -41.30 17.50 15.99
CA GLU A 16 -42.11 16.29 15.95
C GLU A 16 -41.23 15.11 15.58
N ARG A 17 -41.24 14.07 16.42
CA ARG A 17 -40.39 12.88 16.26
C ARG A 17 -40.45 12.28 14.85
N LYS A 18 -41.65 12.24 14.25
CA LYS A 18 -41.87 11.66 12.93
C LYS A 18 -41.21 12.50 11.84
N GLU A 19 -41.34 13.83 11.91
CA GLU A 19 -40.75 14.73 10.93
C GLU A 19 -39.22 14.75 10.99
N LEU A 20 -38.65 14.71 12.20
CA LEU A 20 -37.20 14.61 12.41
C LEU A 20 -36.63 13.29 11.84
N GLN A 21 -37.33 12.17 12.07
CA GLN A 21 -36.96 10.87 11.51
C GLN A 21 -37.06 10.85 9.98
N ASP A 22 -38.13 11.39 9.41
CA ASP A 22 -38.30 11.52 7.96
C ASP A 22 -37.22 12.42 7.36
N ALA A 23 -36.84 13.50 8.03
CA ALA A 23 -35.78 14.40 7.56
C ALA A 23 -34.41 13.70 7.49
N LEU A 24 -34.08 12.84 8.45
CA LEU A 24 -32.88 11.99 8.40
C LEU A 24 -33.00 10.91 7.32
N TYR A 25 -34.14 10.22 7.24
CA TYR A 25 -34.39 9.13 6.30
C TYR A 25 -34.28 9.59 4.84
N PHE A 26 -34.93 10.71 4.51
CA PHE A 26 -34.88 11.33 3.18
C PHE A 26 -33.61 12.19 2.95
N ARG A 27 -32.65 12.16 3.89
CA ARG A 27 -31.40 12.94 3.83
C ARG A 27 -31.62 14.44 3.59
N LYS A 28 -32.72 14.99 4.13
CA LYS A 28 -32.96 16.44 4.19
C LYS A 28 -31.99 17.12 5.18
N VAL A 29 -31.56 16.38 6.19
CA VAL A 29 -30.48 16.72 7.13
C VAL A 29 -29.62 15.48 7.38
N SER A 30 -28.34 15.66 7.71
CA SER A 30 -27.42 14.54 8.02
C SER A 30 -27.32 14.25 9.52
N CYS A 31 -27.59 15.25 10.35
CA CYS A 31 -27.44 15.22 11.80
C CYS A 31 -28.51 16.12 12.45
N ILE A 32 -29.05 15.68 13.57
CA ILE A 32 -29.94 16.44 14.45
C ILE A 32 -29.25 16.48 15.81
N ILE A 33 -29.04 17.70 16.32
CA ILE A 33 -28.43 17.96 17.62
C ILE A 33 -29.50 18.60 18.49
N ARG A 34 -29.75 18.02 19.65
CA ARG A 34 -30.69 18.52 20.64
C ARG A 34 -29.92 18.92 21.90
N VAL A 35 -30.13 20.16 22.32
CA VAL A 35 -29.54 20.73 23.53
C VAL A 35 -30.53 20.45 24.66
N PRO A 36 -30.18 19.64 25.67
CA PRO A 36 -31.10 19.34 26.77
C PRO A 36 -31.37 20.59 27.61
N GLU A 37 -32.53 20.62 28.26
CA GLU A 37 -32.88 21.70 29.18
C GLU A 37 -31.87 21.78 30.33
N GLY A 38 -31.45 22.99 30.71
CA GLY A 38 -30.43 23.20 31.73
C GLY A 38 -28.98 22.90 31.30
N PHE A 39 -28.73 22.59 30.01
CA PHE A 39 -27.38 22.28 29.51
C PHE A 39 -26.35 23.35 29.90
N THR A 40 -26.65 24.63 29.63
CA THR A 40 -25.71 25.73 29.89
C THR A 40 -25.40 25.87 31.38
N GLU A 41 -26.41 25.82 32.24
CA GLU A 41 -26.22 25.96 33.69
C GLU A 41 -25.37 24.82 34.27
N ASN A 42 -25.65 23.59 33.86
CA ASN A 42 -24.92 22.41 34.33
C ASN A 42 -23.50 22.38 33.75
N PHE A 43 -23.32 22.79 32.49
CA PHE A 43 -22.00 22.93 31.88
C PHE A 43 -21.13 23.94 32.63
N LEU A 44 -21.67 25.12 32.94
CA LEU A 44 -20.95 26.17 33.67
C LEU A 44 -20.60 25.79 35.11
N LYS A 45 -21.38 24.89 35.74
CA LYS A 45 -21.07 24.30 37.05
C LYS A 45 -19.97 23.23 36.99
N GLY A 46 -19.49 22.88 35.80
CA GLY A 46 -18.51 21.81 35.60
C GLY A 46 -19.08 20.39 35.68
N GLU A 47 -20.42 20.26 35.61
CA GLU A 47 -21.05 18.95 35.56
C GLU A 47 -20.89 18.31 34.18
N HIS A 48 -20.96 16.98 34.14
CA HIS A 48 -20.91 16.26 32.87
C HIS A 48 -22.24 16.40 32.13
N VAL A 49 -22.24 17.17 31.04
CA VAL A 49 -23.38 17.30 30.13
C VAL A 49 -22.99 16.85 28.73
N GLU A 50 -23.93 16.20 28.05
CA GLU A 50 -23.78 15.76 26.66
C GLU A 50 -24.91 16.32 25.81
N LEU A 51 -24.59 16.63 24.55
CA LEU A 51 -25.60 16.96 23.56
C LEU A 51 -26.23 15.68 23.02
N GLU A 52 -27.55 15.66 22.89
CA GLU A 52 -28.26 14.54 22.28
C GLU A 52 -28.09 14.61 20.77
N LYS A 53 -27.51 13.57 20.17
CA LYS A 53 -27.27 13.50 18.72
C LYS A 53 -28.02 12.34 18.09
N THR A 54 -28.78 12.62 17.03
CA THR A 54 -29.33 11.61 16.12
C THR A 54 -28.81 11.88 14.72
N SER A 55 -28.17 10.91 14.08
CA SER A 55 -27.50 11.15 12.80
C SER A 55 -27.53 9.94 11.87
N VAL A 56 -27.35 10.17 10.57
CA VAL A 56 -27.24 9.09 9.58
C VAL A 56 -26.00 8.24 9.89
N PRO A 57 -26.11 6.90 9.98
CA PRO A 57 -24.98 6.01 10.24
C PRO A 57 -23.87 6.14 9.18
N ASP A 58 -22.61 5.92 9.59
CA ASP A 58 -21.41 5.90 8.73
C ASP A 58 -21.20 7.16 7.86
N SER A 59 -21.72 8.29 8.30
CA SER A 59 -21.56 9.57 7.61
C SER A 59 -20.26 10.26 8.00
N ALA A 60 -19.30 10.29 7.07
CA ALA A 60 -18.04 11.03 7.23
C ALA A 60 -18.29 12.52 7.56
N SER A 61 -19.31 13.14 6.97
CA SER A 61 -19.68 14.54 7.26
C SER A 61 -20.09 14.76 8.71
N ASN A 62 -20.73 13.76 9.34
CA ASN A 62 -21.17 13.87 10.73
C ASN A 62 -20.00 13.78 11.72
N VAL A 63 -18.88 13.18 11.33
CA VAL A 63 -17.64 13.15 12.13
C VAL A 63 -17.06 14.57 12.26
N TYR A 64 -17.14 15.40 11.21
CA TYR A 64 -16.69 16.79 11.27
C TYR A 64 -17.54 17.65 12.21
N ILE A 65 -18.85 17.37 12.27
CA ILE A 65 -19.75 18.03 13.23
C ILE A 65 -19.34 17.67 14.66
N ASP A 66 -19.07 16.39 14.94
CA ASP A 66 -18.63 15.94 16.27
C ASP A 66 -17.33 16.61 16.69
N LEU A 67 -16.33 16.56 15.82
CA LEU A 67 -15.04 17.20 16.08
C LEU A 67 -15.19 18.70 16.37
N SER A 68 -16.15 19.38 15.74
CA SER A 68 -16.38 20.81 15.93
C SER A 68 -17.11 21.11 17.24
N ILE A 69 -18.09 20.28 17.61
CA ILE A 69 -18.77 20.35 18.91
C ILE A 69 -17.76 20.10 20.03
N ASP A 70 -17.00 19.01 19.92
CA ASP A 70 -15.99 18.62 20.90
C ASP A 70 -14.91 19.68 21.03
N LYS A 71 -14.43 20.25 19.91
CA LYS A 71 -13.48 21.35 19.94
C LYS A 71 -14.05 22.55 20.71
N TYR A 72 -15.29 22.94 20.44
CA TYR A 72 -15.92 24.08 21.12
C TYR A 72 -16.09 23.82 22.62
N LEU A 73 -16.71 22.69 23.00
CA LEU A 73 -17.01 22.37 24.39
C LEU A 73 -15.75 22.09 25.21
N ASN A 74 -14.74 21.40 24.65
CA ASN A 74 -13.48 21.17 25.35
C ASN A 74 -12.69 22.47 25.55
N THR A 75 -12.70 23.38 24.56
CA THR A 75 -12.07 24.70 24.72
C THR A 75 -12.80 25.51 25.80
N ALA A 76 -14.13 25.47 25.83
CA ALA A 76 -14.94 26.15 26.84
C ALA A 76 -14.68 25.59 28.25
N LYS A 77 -14.58 24.26 28.36
CA LYS A 77 -14.24 23.58 29.61
C LYS A 77 -12.86 23.99 30.12
N LEU A 78 -11.87 24.08 29.24
CA LEU A 78 -10.53 24.54 29.57
C LEU A 78 -10.54 25.98 30.12
N TYR A 79 -11.35 26.87 29.55
CA TYR A 79 -11.53 28.22 30.08
C TYR A 79 -12.18 28.24 31.47
N LEU A 80 -13.20 27.41 31.70
CA LEU A 80 -13.85 27.27 33.01
C LEU A 80 -12.87 26.74 34.08
N GLU A 81 -12.02 25.76 33.72
CA GLU A 81 -11.01 25.21 34.62
C GLU A 81 -9.91 26.24 34.98
N LEU A 82 -9.51 27.10 34.04
CA LEU A 82 -8.46 28.10 34.25
C LEU A 82 -8.92 29.36 34.98
N TYR A 83 -10.09 29.88 34.63
CA TYR A 83 -10.58 31.18 35.12
C TYR A 83 -11.71 31.07 36.15
N GLY A 84 -12.22 29.86 36.40
CA GLY A 84 -13.32 29.63 37.34
C GLY A 84 -14.61 30.29 36.87
N ASN A 85 -15.19 31.15 37.71
CA ASN A 85 -16.50 31.79 37.51
C ASN A 85 -16.45 32.94 36.47
N ILE A 86 -16.01 32.62 35.26
CA ILE A 86 -16.04 33.53 34.11
C ILE A 86 -17.49 33.74 33.68
N GLY A 87 -17.89 35.00 33.46
CA GLY A 87 -19.21 35.30 32.93
C GLY A 87 -19.39 34.75 31.51
N GLU A 88 -20.59 34.29 31.18
CA GLU A 88 -20.92 33.67 29.88
C GLU A 88 -20.49 34.52 28.69
N GLU A 89 -20.74 35.83 28.73
CA GLU A 89 -20.37 36.76 27.65
C GLU A 89 -18.86 36.77 27.39
N LYS A 90 -18.03 36.80 28.45
CA LYS A 90 -16.57 36.78 28.33
C LYS A 90 -16.06 35.43 27.83
N LEU A 91 -16.69 34.34 28.27
CA LEU A 91 -16.35 32.99 27.80
C LEU A 91 -16.59 32.88 26.28
N VAL A 92 -17.75 33.35 25.81
CA VAL A 92 -18.09 33.35 24.37
C VAL A 92 -17.13 34.24 23.59
N GLU A 93 -16.74 35.40 24.12
CA GLU A 93 -15.76 36.29 23.49
C GLU A 93 -14.39 35.61 23.30
N TYR A 94 -13.87 34.98 24.35
CA TYR A 94 -12.60 34.25 24.28
C TYR A 94 -12.65 33.05 23.34
N LEU A 95 -13.74 32.27 23.39
CA LEU A 95 -13.96 31.16 22.46
C LEU A 95 -13.97 31.64 21.01
N LYS A 96 -14.64 32.75 20.72
CA LYS A 96 -14.71 33.32 19.39
C LYS A 96 -13.33 33.76 18.89
N SER A 97 -12.53 34.38 19.75
CA SER A 97 -11.15 34.78 19.44
C SER A 97 -10.26 33.57 19.12
N ASP A 98 -10.26 32.56 19.98
CA ASP A 98 -9.37 31.41 19.83
C ASP A 98 -9.78 30.48 18.70
N LEU A 99 -11.07 30.24 18.52
CA LEU A 99 -11.57 29.39 17.44
C LEU A 99 -11.50 30.08 16.08
N ALA A 100 -11.34 31.41 16.02
CA ALA A 100 -11.06 32.14 14.79
C ALA A 100 -9.62 31.95 14.30
N ASN A 101 -8.68 31.61 15.17
CA ASN A 101 -7.31 31.31 14.76
C ASN A 101 -7.28 29.99 13.97
N SER A 102 -6.96 30.09 12.69
CA SER A 102 -6.75 28.96 11.80
C SER A 102 -5.31 29.00 11.29
N SER A 103 -4.59 27.89 11.44
CA SER A 103 -3.31 27.72 10.76
C SER A 103 -3.57 27.20 9.35
N PRO A 104 -2.96 27.80 8.30
CA PRO A 104 -3.08 27.29 6.95
C PRO A 104 -2.42 25.90 6.87
N VAL A 105 -3.23 24.86 7.01
CA VAL A 105 -2.80 23.49 6.73
C VAL A 105 -2.93 23.28 5.24
N VAL A 106 -1.79 23.24 4.54
CA VAL A 106 -1.74 22.76 3.18
C VAL A 106 -1.89 21.25 3.24
N LEU A 107 -3.11 20.76 3.05
CA LEU A 107 -3.29 19.37 2.63
C LEU A 107 -2.55 19.26 1.30
N LYS A 108 -1.44 18.50 1.29
CA LYS A 108 -0.82 18.02 0.07
C LYS A 108 -1.87 17.17 -0.65
N THR A 109 -2.75 17.83 -1.39
CA THR A 109 -3.67 17.18 -2.28
C THR A 109 -2.77 16.54 -3.31
N VAL A 110 -2.60 15.22 -3.21
CA VAL A 110 -2.11 14.43 -4.34
C VAL A 110 -3.00 14.86 -5.49
N ASN A 111 -2.39 15.53 -6.48
CA ASN A 111 -3.10 16.16 -7.58
C ASN A 111 -4.15 15.16 -8.11
N PRO A 112 -5.45 15.49 -8.24
CA PRO A 112 -6.44 14.53 -8.74
C PRO A 112 -6.13 14.08 -10.19
N ASN A 113 -5.22 14.80 -10.88
CA ASN A 113 -4.61 14.37 -12.13
C ASN A 113 -3.38 13.45 -11.98
N ASN A 114 -2.96 13.09 -10.77
CA ASN A 114 -1.92 12.10 -10.47
C ASN A 114 -2.48 10.67 -10.62
N ARG A 115 -3.06 10.46 -11.80
CA ARG A 115 -3.59 9.20 -12.32
C ARG A 115 -2.52 8.08 -12.33
N SER A 116 -1.23 8.44 -12.24
CA SER A 116 -0.11 7.50 -12.05
C SER A 116 -0.16 6.70 -10.74
N THR A 117 -1.00 7.10 -9.77
CA THR A 117 -1.08 6.42 -8.47
C THR A 117 -1.59 4.99 -8.61
N GLY A 118 -2.65 4.78 -9.42
CA GLY A 118 -3.25 3.45 -9.62
C GLY A 118 -2.30 2.47 -10.32
N ILE A 119 -1.60 2.94 -11.36
CA ILE A 119 -0.65 2.11 -12.10
C ILE A 119 0.60 1.82 -11.27
N ASN A 120 1.07 2.75 -10.44
CA ASN A 120 2.15 2.47 -9.48
C ASN A 120 1.74 1.37 -8.51
N TYR A 121 0.56 1.48 -7.89
CA TYR A 121 0.04 0.42 -7.02
C TYR A 121 -0.02 -0.94 -7.72
N TYR A 122 -0.50 -0.98 -8.96
CA TYR A 122 -0.50 -2.19 -9.77
C TYR A 122 0.91 -2.80 -9.88
N PHE A 123 1.90 -2.00 -10.28
CA PHE A 123 3.27 -2.49 -10.45
C PHE A 123 3.95 -2.85 -9.12
N ASN A 124 3.65 -2.17 -8.01
CA ASN A 124 4.14 -2.58 -6.70
C ASN A 124 3.58 -3.96 -6.31
N TYR A 125 2.26 -4.17 -6.43
CA TYR A 125 1.63 -5.47 -6.16
C TYR A 125 2.02 -6.56 -7.16
N LEU A 126 2.42 -6.18 -8.38
CA LEU A 126 3.00 -7.10 -9.35
C LEU A 126 4.25 -7.79 -8.78
N ALA A 127 5.04 -7.13 -7.93
CA ALA A 127 6.20 -7.76 -7.29
C ALA A 127 5.81 -9.03 -6.54
N TYR A 128 4.74 -8.98 -5.75
CA TYR A 128 4.24 -10.12 -4.99
C TYR A 128 3.74 -11.23 -5.90
N THR A 129 2.80 -10.88 -6.79
CA THR A 129 2.11 -11.87 -7.63
C THR A 129 3.06 -12.54 -8.61
N LEU A 130 3.87 -11.76 -9.32
CA LEU A 130 4.86 -12.27 -10.25
C LEU A 130 5.89 -13.13 -9.52
N PHE A 131 6.43 -12.67 -8.39
CA PHE A 131 7.44 -13.43 -7.67
C PHE A 131 6.88 -14.75 -7.11
N ALA A 132 5.63 -14.76 -6.62
CA ALA A 132 4.97 -15.99 -6.19
C ALA A 132 4.76 -16.98 -7.34
N ILE A 133 4.33 -16.51 -8.52
CA ILE A 133 4.17 -17.35 -9.72
C ILE A 133 5.53 -17.93 -10.14
N LEU A 134 6.57 -17.09 -10.20
CA LEU A 134 7.91 -17.52 -10.55
C LEU A 134 8.43 -18.56 -9.56
N LEU A 135 8.28 -18.32 -8.27
CA LEU A 135 8.83 -19.18 -7.23
C LEU A 135 8.12 -20.53 -7.15
N LEU A 136 6.78 -20.55 -7.17
CA LEU A 136 6.02 -21.79 -7.20
C LEU A 136 6.26 -22.57 -8.50
N GLY A 137 6.18 -21.89 -9.65
CA GLY A 137 6.33 -22.50 -10.96
C GLY A 137 7.72 -23.10 -11.17
N MET A 138 8.77 -22.29 -10.97
CA MET A 138 10.14 -22.75 -11.17
C MET A 138 10.54 -23.82 -10.16
N SER A 139 10.17 -23.69 -8.89
CA SER A 139 10.44 -24.72 -7.89
C SER A 139 9.70 -26.02 -8.20
N SER A 140 8.48 -25.96 -8.73
CA SER A 140 7.75 -27.15 -9.17
C SER A 140 8.44 -27.85 -10.33
N ILE A 141 8.96 -27.09 -11.30
CA ILE A 141 9.77 -27.62 -12.41
C ILE A 141 11.04 -28.29 -11.83
N MET A 142 11.79 -27.60 -10.96
CA MET A 142 13.00 -28.16 -10.36
C MET A 142 12.70 -29.44 -9.56
N LEU A 143 11.67 -29.45 -8.71
CA LEU A 143 11.27 -30.62 -7.94
C LEU A 143 10.93 -31.81 -8.84
N SER A 144 10.27 -31.59 -9.98
CA SER A 144 9.96 -32.66 -10.92
C SER A 144 11.22 -33.23 -11.58
N PHE A 145 12.11 -32.37 -12.07
CA PHE A 145 13.32 -32.81 -12.78
C PHE A 145 14.42 -33.34 -11.85
N ASN A 146 14.38 -32.98 -10.56
CA ASN A 146 15.28 -33.48 -9.54
C ASN A 146 14.79 -34.78 -8.88
N GLN A 147 13.63 -35.32 -9.26
CA GLN A 147 13.22 -36.66 -8.84
C GLN A 147 14.25 -37.70 -9.27
N LYS A 148 14.66 -38.56 -8.33
CA LYS A 148 15.75 -39.53 -8.55
C LYS A 148 15.52 -40.40 -9.79
N ASP A 149 14.32 -40.97 -9.94
CA ASP A 149 14.01 -41.86 -11.06
C ASP A 149 14.04 -41.15 -12.41
N LEU A 150 13.50 -39.92 -12.49
CA LEU A 150 13.56 -39.10 -13.70
C LEU A 150 15.01 -38.68 -14.01
N LYS A 151 15.79 -38.29 -13.00
CA LYS A 151 17.19 -37.91 -13.15
C LYS A 151 18.06 -39.09 -13.63
N MET A 152 17.85 -40.29 -13.08
CA MET A 152 18.55 -41.52 -13.50
C MET A 152 18.19 -41.88 -14.93
N ARG A 153 16.90 -41.88 -15.30
CA ARG A 153 16.44 -42.14 -16.67
C ARG A 153 17.02 -41.14 -17.67
N ASN A 154 17.00 -39.85 -17.34
CA ASN A 154 17.56 -38.81 -18.21
C ASN A 154 19.08 -38.96 -18.37
N SER A 155 19.78 -39.45 -17.35
CA SER A 155 21.23 -39.69 -17.40
C SER A 155 21.63 -40.87 -18.30
N CYS A 156 20.72 -41.82 -18.53
CA CYS A 156 20.92 -42.91 -19.49
C CYS A 156 20.62 -42.50 -20.95
N SER A 157 20.06 -41.31 -21.18
CA SER A 157 19.77 -40.83 -22.53
C SER A 157 21.06 -40.43 -23.26
N PRO A 158 21.09 -40.45 -24.61
CA PRO A 158 22.24 -39.98 -25.38
C PRO A 158 22.41 -38.45 -25.36
N LEU A 159 21.64 -37.72 -24.55
CA LEU A 159 21.74 -36.28 -24.40
C LEU A 159 22.86 -35.92 -23.43
N SER A 160 23.76 -35.04 -23.87
CA SER A 160 24.79 -34.48 -22.99
C SER A 160 24.15 -33.76 -21.79
N PRO A 161 24.67 -33.95 -20.55
CA PRO A 161 24.18 -33.26 -19.36
C PRO A 161 24.18 -31.74 -19.49
N PHE A 162 25.10 -31.18 -20.28
CA PHE A 162 25.16 -29.74 -20.55
C PHE A 162 23.97 -29.26 -21.39
N LYS A 163 23.62 -30.01 -22.45
CA LYS A 163 22.46 -29.70 -23.30
C LYS A 163 21.16 -29.76 -22.50
N MET A 164 21.01 -30.77 -21.64
CA MET A 164 19.85 -30.89 -20.74
C MET A 164 19.73 -29.68 -19.80
N LYS A 165 20.84 -29.24 -19.19
CA LYS A 165 20.86 -28.06 -18.32
C LYS A 165 20.50 -26.78 -19.07
N ILE A 166 21.02 -26.57 -20.28
CA ILE A 166 20.64 -25.43 -21.12
C ILE A 166 19.15 -25.44 -21.42
N GLN A 167 18.59 -26.58 -21.85
CA GLN A 167 17.17 -26.70 -22.15
C GLN A 167 16.31 -26.38 -20.92
N LEU A 168 16.71 -26.84 -19.73
CA LEU A 168 16.02 -26.52 -18.48
C LEU A 168 16.10 -25.02 -18.14
N ILE A 169 17.27 -24.39 -18.30
CA ILE A 169 17.42 -22.94 -18.09
C ILE A 169 16.56 -22.16 -19.08
N THR A 170 16.58 -22.52 -20.36
CA THR A 170 15.75 -21.89 -21.40
C THR A 170 14.25 -22.07 -21.12
N ALA A 171 13.82 -23.24 -20.65
CA ALA A 171 12.42 -23.47 -20.27
C ALA A 171 11.99 -22.56 -19.10
N ASN A 172 12.85 -22.39 -18.09
CA ASN A 172 12.58 -21.48 -16.98
C ASN A 172 12.56 -20.01 -17.42
N LEU A 173 13.46 -19.61 -18.34
CA LEU A 173 13.46 -18.28 -18.94
C LEU A 173 12.14 -18.02 -19.68
N LEU A 174 11.71 -18.95 -20.53
CA LEU A 174 10.45 -18.84 -21.28
C LEU A 174 9.25 -18.75 -20.33
N PHE A 175 9.21 -19.57 -19.29
CA PHE A 175 8.18 -19.49 -18.26
C PHE A 175 8.15 -18.12 -17.58
N ALA A 176 9.31 -17.58 -17.22
CA ALA A 176 9.39 -16.27 -16.56
C ALA A 176 8.95 -15.12 -17.46
N VAL A 177 9.38 -15.13 -18.72
CA VAL A 177 8.95 -14.14 -19.72
C VAL A 177 7.44 -14.26 -19.97
N PHE A 178 6.90 -15.47 -20.08
CA PHE A 178 5.48 -15.69 -20.29
C PHE A 178 4.63 -15.19 -19.11
N ALA A 179 5.04 -15.50 -17.88
CA ALA A 179 4.38 -14.99 -16.68
C ALA A 179 4.39 -13.44 -16.65
N TRP A 180 5.53 -12.82 -16.98
CA TRP A 180 5.65 -11.37 -17.05
C TRP A 180 4.78 -10.77 -18.17
N VAL A 181 4.74 -11.35 -19.36
CA VAL A 181 3.89 -10.89 -20.47
C VAL A 181 2.41 -10.94 -20.07
N ILE A 182 1.97 -12.00 -19.38
CA ILE A 182 0.60 -12.09 -18.86
C ILE A 182 0.33 -10.97 -17.85
N SER A 183 1.26 -10.71 -16.93
CA SER A 183 1.10 -9.60 -15.97
C SER A 183 1.00 -8.25 -16.71
N VAL A 184 1.90 -7.95 -17.64
CA VAL A 184 1.83 -6.71 -18.43
C VAL A 184 0.54 -6.62 -19.25
N PHE A 185 0.08 -7.73 -19.82
CA PHE A 185 -1.20 -7.79 -20.54
C PHE A 185 -2.38 -7.36 -19.64
N PHE A 186 -2.46 -7.86 -18.41
CA PHE A 186 -3.49 -7.43 -17.46
C PHE A 186 -3.39 -5.94 -17.11
N CYS A 187 -2.18 -5.38 -16.99
CA CYS A 187 -2.00 -3.94 -16.82
C CYS A 187 -2.65 -3.13 -17.96
N VAL A 188 -2.39 -3.54 -19.20
CA VAL A 188 -2.92 -2.87 -20.40
C VAL A 188 -4.44 -3.01 -20.51
N VAL A 189 -5.00 -4.17 -20.18
CA VAL A 189 -6.45 -4.40 -20.24
C VAL A 189 -7.20 -3.61 -19.17
N ILE A 190 -6.69 -3.57 -17.94
CA ILE A 190 -7.35 -2.89 -16.81
C ILE A 190 -7.23 -1.37 -16.97
N ASN A 191 -6.05 -0.86 -17.33
CA ASN A 191 -5.75 0.57 -17.41
C ASN A 191 -5.35 1.01 -18.84
N PHE A 192 -6.14 0.67 -19.85
CA PHE A 192 -5.81 0.93 -21.26
C PHE A 192 -5.42 2.38 -21.57
N LYS A 193 -6.10 3.37 -20.95
CA LYS A 193 -5.83 4.80 -21.16
C LYS A 193 -4.45 5.24 -20.64
N GLU A 194 -3.94 4.58 -19.60
CA GLU A 194 -2.67 4.92 -18.94
C GLU A 194 -1.53 3.98 -19.35
N ALA A 195 -1.85 2.88 -20.02
CA ALA A 195 -0.91 1.88 -20.50
C ALA A 195 0.21 2.48 -21.37
N PHE A 196 -0.09 3.55 -22.11
CA PHE A 196 0.82 4.19 -23.06
C PHE A 196 1.53 5.44 -22.51
N ASN A 197 1.44 5.72 -21.20
CA ASN A 197 2.24 6.78 -20.58
C ASN A 197 3.72 6.39 -20.47
N LEU A 198 4.64 7.35 -20.60
CA LEU A 198 6.08 7.13 -20.42
C LEU A 198 6.40 6.56 -19.04
N ASN A 199 5.75 7.03 -17.96
CA ASN A 199 5.93 6.44 -16.62
C ASN A 199 5.63 4.93 -16.66
N THR A 200 4.54 4.54 -17.31
CA THR A 200 4.15 3.13 -17.47
C THR A 200 5.19 2.32 -18.23
N VAL A 201 5.79 2.89 -19.29
CA VAL A 201 6.88 2.23 -20.02
C VAL A 201 8.08 1.94 -19.10
N TYR A 202 8.46 2.89 -18.24
CA TYR A 202 9.53 2.67 -17.25
C TYR A 202 9.12 1.68 -16.15
N LEU A 203 7.86 1.65 -15.73
CA LEU A 203 7.34 0.63 -14.80
C LEU A 203 7.38 -0.77 -15.43
N ILE A 204 6.98 -0.90 -16.70
CA ILE A 204 7.09 -2.14 -17.48
C ILE A 204 8.55 -2.59 -17.57
N LEU A 205 9.47 -1.67 -17.90
CA LEU A 205 10.90 -1.96 -17.93
C LEU A 205 11.44 -2.41 -16.56
N ASN A 206 11.08 -1.71 -15.49
CA ASN A 206 11.50 -2.08 -14.13
C ASN A 206 10.96 -3.45 -13.73
N SER A 207 9.70 -3.75 -14.07
CA SER A 207 9.10 -5.07 -13.81
C SER A 207 9.80 -6.19 -14.56
N PHE A 208 10.27 -5.95 -15.79
CA PHE A 208 11.04 -6.92 -16.55
C PHE A 208 12.40 -7.21 -15.90
N VAL A 209 13.09 -6.15 -15.45
CA VAL A 209 14.34 -6.29 -14.68
C VAL A 209 14.09 -7.08 -13.39
N PHE A 210 12.99 -6.79 -12.70
CA PHE A 210 12.59 -7.53 -11.51
C PHE A 210 12.26 -9.00 -11.81
N THR A 211 11.66 -9.32 -12.97
CA THR A 211 11.43 -10.71 -13.41
C THR A 211 12.74 -11.50 -13.48
N ILE A 212 13.82 -10.90 -13.98
CA ILE A 212 15.14 -11.56 -14.05
C ILE A 212 15.64 -11.87 -12.64
N CYS A 213 15.46 -10.94 -11.70
CA CYS A 213 15.84 -11.14 -10.30
C CYS A 213 14.98 -12.21 -9.63
N GLY A 214 13.66 -12.11 -9.75
CA GLY A 214 12.70 -13.10 -9.24
C GLY A 214 13.00 -14.50 -9.80
N MET A 215 13.28 -14.61 -11.09
CA MET A 215 13.67 -15.87 -11.73
C MET A 215 14.94 -16.45 -11.11
N SER A 216 15.98 -15.65 -10.90
CA SER A 216 17.25 -16.13 -10.32
C SER A 216 17.09 -16.62 -8.87
N LEU A 217 16.30 -15.91 -8.06
CA LEU A 217 16.03 -16.29 -6.67
C LEU A 217 15.12 -17.52 -6.58
N SER A 218 14.09 -17.58 -7.43
CA SER A 218 13.21 -18.74 -7.58
C SER A 218 13.98 -19.97 -8.05
N PHE A 219 14.95 -19.81 -8.95
CA PHE A 219 15.84 -20.89 -9.38
C PHE A 219 16.72 -21.39 -8.24
N LEU A 220 17.32 -20.48 -7.45
CA LEU A 220 18.10 -20.82 -6.27
C LEU A 220 17.26 -21.59 -5.25
N ILE A 221 16.10 -21.04 -4.86
CA ILE A 221 15.19 -21.65 -3.87
C ILE A 221 14.66 -22.99 -4.37
N GLY A 222 14.26 -23.08 -5.65
CA GLY A 222 13.78 -24.31 -6.26
C GLY A 222 14.82 -25.42 -6.30
N ASN A 223 16.11 -25.07 -6.33
CA ASN A 223 17.20 -26.05 -6.20
C ASN A 223 17.55 -26.38 -4.75
N LEU A 224 17.09 -25.62 -3.75
CA LEU A 224 17.27 -25.92 -2.32
C LEU A 224 16.13 -26.79 -1.78
N ILE A 225 14.90 -26.58 -2.24
CA ILE A 225 13.71 -27.33 -1.80
C ILE A 225 13.73 -28.74 -2.41
N ASN A 226 13.66 -29.76 -1.53
CA ASN A 226 13.54 -31.16 -1.93
C ASN A 226 12.16 -31.78 -1.60
N ASN A 227 11.31 -31.06 -0.85
CA ASN A 227 10.01 -31.54 -0.39
C ASN A 227 8.88 -30.74 -1.06
N ARG A 228 7.97 -31.44 -1.75
CA ARG A 228 6.79 -30.84 -2.41
C ARG A 228 5.83 -30.20 -1.41
N ASP A 229 5.71 -30.77 -0.21
CA ASP A 229 4.79 -30.26 0.83
C ASP A 229 5.34 -28.99 1.49
N ALA A 230 6.67 -28.79 1.46
CA ALA A 230 7.31 -27.60 1.98
C ALA A 230 7.22 -26.39 1.02
N LEU A 231 7.00 -26.64 -0.28
CA LEU A 231 7.05 -25.59 -1.30
C LEU A 231 6.03 -24.46 -1.06
N PRO A 232 4.73 -24.72 -0.81
CA PRO A 232 3.78 -23.65 -0.55
C PRO A 232 4.16 -22.79 0.66
N SER A 233 4.65 -23.44 1.73
CA SER A 233 5.07 -22.76 2.96
C SER A 233 6.28 -21.85 2.72
N VAL A 234 7.33 -22.35 2.06
CA VAL A 234 8.51 -21.54 1.71
C VAL A 234 8.11 -20.40 0.79
N SER A 235 7.25 -20.65 -0.19
CA SER A 235 6.77 -19.63 -1.10
C SER A 235 6.06 -18.50 -0.39
N ASN A 236 5.11 -18.83 0.49
CA ASN A 236 4.35 -17.82 1.22
C ASN A 236 5.28 -16.99 2.13
N VAL A 237 6.16 -17.63 2.90
CA VAL A 237 7.07 -16.91 3.80
C VAL A 237 7.98 -15.96 3.02
N VAL A 238 8.59 -16.43 1.94
CA VAL A 238 9.53 -15.63 1.15
C VAL A 238 8.80 -14.50 0.42
N THR A 239 7.70 -14.78 -0.26
CA THR A 239 7.00 -13.79 -1.09
C THR A 239 6.26 -12.76 -0.24
N LEU A 240 5.50 -13.18 0.77
CA LEU A 240 4.78 -12.27 1.67
C LEU A 240 5.76 -11.51 2.57
N GLY A 241 6.73 -12.20 3.16
CA GLY A 241 7.72 -11.60 4.05
C GLY A 241 8.46 -10.45 3.37
N LEU A 242 8.97 -10.69 2.15
CA LEU A 242 9.62 -9.63 1.37
C LEU A 242 8.65 -8.52 0.97
N SER A 243 7.40 -8.83 0.67
CA SER A 243 6.39 -7.84 0.27
C SER A 243 6.04 -6.87 1.41
N PHE A 244 5.92 -7.36 2.64
CA PHE A 244 5.63 -6.52 3.82
C PHE A 244 6.78 -5.57 4.15
N ILE A 245 8.03 -6.04 4.12
CA ILE A 245 9.18 -5.20 4.54
C ILE A 245 9.71 -4.29 3.43
N SER A 246 9.45 -4.62 2.16
CA SER A 246 10.02 -3.88 1.01
C SER A 246 9.11 -2.79 0.47
N GLY A 247 7.89 -2.70 1.00
CA GLY A 247 6.92 -1.67 0.68
C GLY A 247 5.95 -1.99 -0.46
N VAL A 248 5.75 -3.29 -0.74
CA VAL A 248 4.76 -3.75 -1.75
C VAL A 248 3.34 -3.53 -1.25
N PHE A 249 3.06 -3.91 0.00
CA PHE A 249 1.73 -3.78 0.61
C PHE A 249 1.57 -2.50 1.43
N VAL A 250 2.64 -2.08 2.12
CA VAL A 250 2.65 -0.88 2.97
C VAL A 250 3.63 0.11 2.38
N PRO A 251 3.23 1.35 2.02
CA PRO A 251 4.15 2.35 1.48
C PRO A 251 5.45 2.49 2.28
N GLN A 252 6.60 2.57 1.59
CA GLN A 252 7.91 2.59 2.24
C GLN A 252 8.09 3.74 3.24
N ASN A 253 7.39 4.86 3.06
CA ASN A 253 7.41 6.01 3.98
C ASN A 253 6.68 5.76 5.31
N LEU A 254 5.86 4.70 5.40
CA LEU A 254 5.18 4.28 6.65
C LEU A 254 5.96 3.20 7.40
N LEU A 255 7.01 2.63 6.80
CA LEU A 255 7.84 1.61 7.42
C LEU A 255 8.97 2.24 8.23
N GLY A 256 9.28 1.64 9.39
CA GLY A 256 10.37 2.10 10.24
C GLY A 256 11.74 1.97 9.58
N GLU A 257 12.67 2.88 9.91
CA GLU A 257 13.99 2.95 9.28
C GLU A 257 14.78 1.63 9.36
N ASN A 258 14.71 0.92 10.49
CA ASN A 258 15.41 -0.35 10.66
C ASN A 258 14.85 -1.45 9.74
N VAL A 259 13.53 -1.45 9.50
CA VAL A 259 12.88 -2.38 8.58
C VAL A 259 13.34 -2.09 7.14
N LEU A 260 13.38 -0.82 6.75
CA LEU A 260 13.86 -0.42 5.42
C LEU A 260 15.34 -0.73 5.22
N LYS A 261 16.17 -0.55 6.25
CA LYS A 261 17.60 -0.94 6.22
C LYS A 261 17.74 -2.45 5.97
N ALA A 262 16.98 -3.28 6.69
CA ALA A 262 16.98 -4.72 6.45
C ALA A 262 16.45 -5.07 5.04
N ALA A 263 15.37 -4.43 4.61
CA ALA A 263 14.78 -4.65 3.29
C ALA A 263 15.71 -4.24 2.15
N SER A 264 16.62 -3.28 2.36
CA SER A 264 17.59 -2.85 1.33
C SER A 264 18.56 -3.96 0.87
N PHE A 265 18.68 -5.05 1.64
CA PHE A 265 19.40 -6.26 1.23
C PHE A 265 18.59 -7.17 0.29
N MET A 266 17.39 -6.75 -0.14
CA MET A 266 16.50 -7.52 -0.98
C MET A 266 16.14 -6.75 -2.25
N PRO A 267 16.02 -7.43 -3.41
CA PRO A 267 15.73 -6.76 -4.68
C PRO A 267 14.36 -6.08 -4.71
N THR A 268 13.38 -6.63 -3.98
CA THR A 268 12.01 -6.09 -3.90
C THR A 268 11.98 -4.67 -3.36
N TYR A 269 12.89 -4.32 -2.43
CA TYR A 269 13.01 -2.95 -1.91
C TYR A 269 13.40 -1.96 -3.02
N TRP A 270 14.39 -2.32 -3.83
CA TRP A 270 14.88 -1.47 -4.92
C TRP A 270 13.87 -1.38 -6.06
N TYR A 271 13.13 -2.45 -6.32
CA TYR A 271 12.03 -2.46 -7.28
C TYR A 271 10.93 -1.48 -6.89
N VAL A 272 10.40 -1.56 -5.65
CA VAL A 272 9.36 -0.65 -5.14
C VAL A 272 9.85 0.79 -5.10
N LYS A 273 11.10 1.00 -4.66
CA LYS A 273 11.69 2.34 -4.60
C LYS A 273 11.80 2.97 -5.99
N ALA A 274 12.20 2.18 -7.00
CA ALA A 274 12.24 2.62 -8.38
C ALA A 274 10.83 2.93 -8.92
N ASN A 275 9.83 2.09 -8.64
CA ASN A 275 8.44 2.35 -9.04
C ASN A 275 7.89 3.66 -8.46
N ASN A 276 8.15 3.90 -7.18
CA ASN A 276 7.71 5.13 -6.52
C ASN A 276 8.35 6.37 -7.16
N LEU A 277 9.65 6.32 -7.45
CA LEU A 277 10.32 7.41 -8.18
C LEU A 277 9.81 7.58 -9.61
N ILE A 278 9.55 6.48 -10.32
CA ILE A 278 8.96 6.53 -11.67
C ILE A 278 7.58 7.18 -11.65
N ALA A 279 6.77 6.90 -10.63
CA ALA A 279 5.42 7.46 -10.50
C ALA A 279 5.42 8.98 -10.26
N GLU A 280 6.47 9.50 -9.63
CA GLU A 280 6.69 10.93 -9.36
C GLU A 280 7.37 11.67 -10.53
N LEU A 281 7.79 10.98 -11.60
CA LEU A 281 8.41 11.63 -12.74
C LEU A 281 7.42 12.51 -13.52
N GLU A 282 7.71 13.80 -13.56
CA GLU A 282 7.08 14.76 -14.48
C GLU A 282 7.95 15.06 -15.71
N ARG A 283 9.27 14.83 -15.61
CA ARG A 283 10.26 15.10 -16.67
C ARG A 283 11.22 13.93 -16.83
N PHE A 284 11.49 13.56 -18.07
CA PHE A 284 12.32 12.40 -18.44
C PHE A 284 13.76 12.77 -18.79
N GLY A 285 14.36 13.66 -18.00
CA GLY A 285 15.76 14.04 -18.18
C GLY A 285 16.73 12.99 -17.64
N ILE A 286 17.97 12.99 -18.14
CA ILE A 286 19.03 12.08 -17.71
C ILE A 286 19.25 12.15 -16.19
N GLY A 287 19.15 13.35 -15.60
CA GLY A 287 19.31 13.55 -14.16
C GLY A 287 18.26 12.80 -13.33
N GLN A 288 17.01 12.77 -13.78
CA GLN A 288 15.89 12.11 -13.11
C GLN A 288 15.88 10.59 -13.36
N LEU A 289 16.32 10.15 -14.54
CA LEU A 289 16.35 8.73 -14.91
C LEU A 289 17.55 7.98 -14.32
N LYS A 290 18.68 8.65 -14.09
CA LYS A 290 19.90 8.02 -13.55
C LYS A 290 19.66 7.28 -12.23
N PRO A 291 18.97 7.84 -11.21
CA PRO A 291 18.61 7.11 -10.00
C PRO A 291 17.81 5.82 -10.27
N ILE A 292 16.86 5.86 -11.21
CA ILE A 292 16.01 4.71 -11.55
C ILE A 292 16.85 3.59 -12.17
N PHE A 293 17.70 3.92 -13.14
CA PHE A 293 18.61 2.96 -13.75
C PHE A 293 19.62 2.38 -12.76
N ASN A 294 20.11 3.17 -11.80
CA ASN A 294 20.95 2.65 -10.73
C ASN A 294 20.21 1.60 -9.89
N MET A 295 18.93 1.81 -9.59
CA MET A 295 18.11 0.82 -8.85
C MET A 295 17.84 -0.44 -9.68
N MET A 296 17.61 -0.31 -10.98
CA MET A 296 17.53 -1.46 -11.89
C MET A 296 18.86 -2.23 -11.94
N LEU A 297 20.00 -1.54 -11.95
CA LEU A 297 21.32 -2.16 -11.92
C LEU A 297 21.57 -2.90 -10.61
N ILE A 298 21.13 -2.36 -9.48
CA ILE A 298 21.18 -3.06 -8.18
C ILE A 298 20.34 -4.35 -8.24
N GLN A 299 19.14 -4.31 -8.82
CA GLN A 299 18.31 -5.52 -9.02
C GLN A 299 19.03 -6.57 -9.88
N LEU A 300 19.69 -6.16 -10.96
CA LEU A 300 20.50 -7.06 -11.80
C LEU A 300 21.71 -7.63 -11.05
N ALA A 301 22.34 -6.85 -10.17
CA ALA A 301 23.43 -7.34 -9.32
C ALA A 301 22.95 -8.43 -8.36
N PHE A 302 21.77 -8.25 -7.74
CA PHE A 302 21.12 -9.33 -6.98
C PHE A 302 20.84 -10.56 -7.85
N ALA A 303 20.36 -10.35 -9.07
CA ALA A 303 20.06 -11.45 -9.97
C ALA A 303 21.31 -12.29 -10.30
N LEU A 304 22.43 -11.62 -10.59
CA LEU A 304 23.74 -12.25 -10.80
C LEU A 304 24.22 -13.00 -9.54
N ALA A 305 24.07 -12.40 -8.36
CA ALA A 305 24.45 -13.02 -7.10
C ALA A 305 23.65 -14.30 -6.82
N PHE A 306 22.33 -14.26 -6.92
CA PHE A 306 21.48 -15.44 -6.71
C PHE A 306 21.76 -16.54 -7.73
N PHE A 307 21.95 -16.17 -9.00
CA PHE A 307 22.29 -17.13 -10.03
C PHE A 307 23.65 -17.80 -9.79
N ALA A 308 24.67 -17.03 -9.39
CA ALA A 308 25.98 -17.56 -9.04
C ALA A 308 25.90 -18.55 -7.86
N VAL A 309 25.17 -18.20 -6.80
CA VAL A 309 24.94 -19.09 -5.65
C VAL A 309 24.19 -20.35 -6.09
N ALA A 310 23.18 -20.23 -6.96
CA ALA A 310 22.44 -21.38 -7.47
C ALA A 310 23.35 -22.36 -8.22
N LEU A 311 24.26 -21.86 -9.05
CA LEU A 311 25.22 -22.71 -9.76
C LEU A 311 26.15 -23.46 -8.80
N VAL A 312 26.59 -22.81 -7.71
CA VAL A 312 27.41 -23.46 -6.67
C VAL A 312 26.62 -24.56 -5.96
N VAL A 313 25.38 -24.29 -5.55
CA VAL A 313 24.49 -25.27 -4.90
C VAL A 313 24.26 -26.48 -5.80
N ILE A 314 23.96 -26.26 -7.09
CA ILE A 314 23.75 -27.34 -8.07
C ILE A 314 25.02 -28.18 -8.24
N LYS A 315 26.19 -27.53 -8.26
CA LYS A 315 27.47 -28.23 -8.38
C LYS A 315 27.74 -29.10 -7.13
N GLN A 316 27.51 -28.58 -5.93
CA GLN A 316 27.69 -29.34 -4.69
C GLN A 316 26.78 -30.58 -4.64
N LYS A 317 25.49 -30.42 -4.94
CA LYS A 317 24.52 -31.55 -5.02
C LYS A 317 24.82 -32.59 -6.10
N SER A 318 25.80 -32.36 -6.97
CA SER A 318 26.25 -33.37 -7.95
C SER A 318 27.37 -34.28 -7.44
N TYR A 319 27.99 -33.92 -6.31
CA TYR A 319 29.03 -34.72 -5.64
C TYR A 319 28.48 -35.53 -4.44
N GLU A 320 27.24 -35.25 -4.02
CA GLU A 320 26.46 -36.05 -3.05
C GLU A 320 25.64 -37.13 -3.78
#